data_AF-A0A937TGA4-F1
#
_entry.id   AF-A0A937TGA4-F1
#
_cell.length_a   1.000
_cell.length_b   1.000
_cell.length_c   1.000
_cell.angle_alpha   90.00
_cell.angle_beta   90.00
_cell.angle_gamma   90.00
#
_symmetry.space_group_name_H-M   'P 1'
#
loop_
_entity.id
_entity.type
_entity.pdbx_description
1 polymer ?
#
loop_
_entity_poly.entity_id
_entity_poly.type
_entity_poly.pdbx_seq_one_letter_code
_entity_poly.pdbx_strand_id
1 'polypeptide(L)'
;MTAPTIIVTEKENLKEILKAAIIEAEKEIKASKPDKLYTINQVAKRLSRAHETINKLVKNGVISTTKDGLITESAINDYLYQ
;
A
#
# COMPACT_ATOMS: atom_id res chain seq x y z
N MET A 1 -12.86 -25.02 22.82
CA MET A 1 -13.32 -24.66 21.46
C MET A 1 -12.55 -25.53 20.49
N THR A 2 -13.19 -26.52 19.88
CA THR A 2 -12.56 -27.41 18.90
C THR A 2 -12.43 -26.67 17.57
N ALA A 3 -11.23 -26.59 17.01
CA ALA A 3 -11.01 -25.99 15.71
C ALA A 3 -11.83 -26.75 14.64
N PRO A 4 -12.54 -26.06 13.73
CA PRO A 4 -13.31 -26.72 12.68
C PRO A 4 -12.37 -27.56 11.81
N THR A 5 -12.70 -28.84 11.64
CA THR A 5 -11.95 -29.76 10.77
C THR A 5 -12.42 -29.57 9.34
N ILE A 6 -11.51 -29.15 8.46
CA ILE A 6 -11.77 -29.00 7.03
C ILE A 6 -11.29 -30.27 6.32
N ILE A 7 -12.21 -30.99 5.69
CA ILE A 7 -11.89 -32.19 4.89
C ILE A 7 -11.94 -31.79 3.42
N VAL A 8 -10.80 -31.90 2.73
CA VAL A 8 -10.68 -31.56 1.31
C VAL A 8 -10.57 -32.85 0.51
N THR A 9 -11.59 -33.16 -0.28
CA THR A 9 -11.69 -34.42 -1.04
C THR A 9 -11.21 -34.31 -2.48
N GLU A 10 -11.11 -33.09 -3.01
CA GLU A 10 -10.74 -32.81 -4.40
C GLU A 10 -9.54 -31.86 -4.48
N LYS A 11 -8.66 -32.11 -5.45
CA LYS A 11 -7.41 -31.35 -5.61
C LYS A 11 -7.67 -29.92 -6.07
N GLU A 12 -8.74 -29.71 -6.84
CA GLU A 12 -9.20 -28.40 -7.30
C GLU A 12 -9.62 -27.53 -6.10
N ASN A 13 -10.44 -28.09 -5.20
CA ASN A 13 -10.87 -27.42 -3.97
C ASN A 13 -9.67 -27.04 -3.07
N LEU A 14 -8.64 -27.88 -2.99
CA LEU A 14 -7.43 -27.56 -2.23
C LEU A 14 -6.74 -26.30 -2.77
N LYS A 15 -6.66 -26.16 -4.11
CA LYS A 15 -6.04 -24.98 -4.73
C LYS A 15 -6.83 -23.71 -4.47
N GLU A 16 -8.16 -23.78 -4.48
CA GLU A 16 -9.01 -22.63 -4.20
C GLU A 16 -8.89 -22.18 -2.75
N ILE A 17 -8.92 -23.13 -1.80
CA ILE A 17 -8.75 -22.83 -0.37
C ILE A 17 -7.39 -22.20 -0.10
N LEU A 18 -6.32 -22.74 -0.69
CA LEU A 18 -4.97 -22.17 -0.55
C LEU A 18 -4.87 -20.76 -1.14
N LYS A 19 -5.44 -20.53 -2.32
CA LYS A 19 -5.48 -19.18 -2.92
C LYS A 19 -6.23 -18.20 -2.04
N ALA A 20 -7.38 -18.59 -1.50
CA ALA A 20 -8.18 -17.75 -0.61
C ALA A 20 -7.39 -17.39 0.67
N ALA A 21 -6.76 -18.38 1.31
CA ALA A 21 -5.94 -18.17 2.51
C ALA A 21 -4.74 -17.25 2.25
N ILE A 22 -4.06 -17.37 1.11
CA ILE A 22 -2.96 -16.48 0.73
C ILE A 22 -3.47 -15.05 0.54
N ILE A 23 -4.58 -14.86 -0.18
CA ILE A 23 -5.17 -13.53 -0.40
C ILE A 23 -5.57 -12.88 0.92
N GLU A 24 -6.13 -13.65 1.84
CA GLU A 24 -6.53 -13.17 3.17
C GLU A 24 -5.31 -12.76 4.00
N ALA A 25 -4.28 -13.61 4.07
CA ALA A 25 -3.03 -13.29 4.74
C ALA A 25 -2.35 -12.03 4.15
N GLU A 26 -2.35 -11.86 2.83
CA GLU A 26 -1.81 -10.65 2.18
C GLU A 26 -2.59 -9.39 2.55
N LYS A 27 -3.92 -9.48 2.67
CA LYS A 27 -4.76 -8.35 3.10
C LYS A 27 -4.47 -7.95 4.54
N GLU A 28 -4.30 -8.92 5.44
CA GLU A 28 -3.94 -8.65 6.84
C GLU A 28 -2.55 -8.01 6.95
N ILE A 29 -1.56 -8.50 6.19
CA ILE A 29 -0.21 -7.94 6.15
C ILE A 29 -0.23 -6.50 5.61
N LYS A 30 -1.04 -6.21 4.59
CA LYS A 30 -1.20 -4.86 4.04
C LYS A 30 -1.92 -3.93 5.03
N ALA A 31 -2.92 -4.41 5.75
CA ALA A 31 -3.64 -3.62 6.75
C ALA A 31 -2.77 -3.30 7.98
N SER A 32 -1.81 -4.16 8.34
CA SER A 32 -0.98 -3.99 9.54
C SER A 32 0.29 -3.16 9.34
N LYS A 33 0.72 -2.87 8.10
CA LYS A 33 1.94 -2.10 7.87
C LYS A 33 1.62 -0.61 7.84
N PRO A 34 2.13 0.20 8.78
CA PRO A 34 1.97 1.65 8.69
C PRO A 34 2.56 2.13 7.36
N ASP A 35 1.81 2.99 6.68
CA ASP A 35 2.20 3.50 5.38
C ASP A 35 3.56 4.20 5.50
N LYS A 36 4.44 3.97 4.53
CA LYS A 36 5.78 4.57 4.59
C LYS A 36 5.64 6.07 4.35
N LEU A 37 6.23 6.85 5.24
CA LEU A 37 6.23 8.30 5.16
C LEU A 37 7.56 8.81 4.59
N TYR A 38 7.45 9.77 3.69
CA TYR A 38 8.56 10.38 3.00
C TYR A 38 8.51 11.90 3.14
N THR A 39 9.68 12.51 3.28
CA THR A 39 9.83 13.96 3.14
C THR A 39 9.73 14.38 1.68
N ILE A 40 9.38 15.65 1.42
CA ILE A 40 9.35 16.23 0.06
C ILE A 40 10.69 16.00 -0.65
N ASN A 41 11.81 16.13 0.04
CA ASN A 41 13.14 15.87 -0.50
C ASN A 41 13.34 14.41 -0.95
N GLN A 42 12.86 13.44 -0.16
CA GLN A 42 12.95 12.02 -0.53
C GLN A 42 12.07 11.72 -1.75
N VAL A 43 10.87 12.30 -1.81
CA VAL A 43 9.98 12.16 -2.97
C VAL A 43 10.57 12.82 -4.22
N ALA A 44 11.14 14.02 -4.08
CA ALA A 44 11.83 14.72 -5.17
C ALA A 44 12.96 13.89 -5.78
N LYS A 45 13.80 13.27 -4.92
CA LYS A 45 14.84 12.34 -5.36
C LYS A 45 14.27 11.10 -6.04
N ARG A 46 13.19 10.52 -5.50
CA ARG A 46 12.55 9.31 -6.04
C ARG A 46 11.91 9.54 -7.40
N LEU A 47 11.28 10.69 -7.59
CA LEU A 47 10.62 11.06 -8.84
C LEU A 47 11.56 11.76 -9.83
N SER A 48 12.84 11.96 -9.46
CA SER A 48 13.82 12.74 -10.25
C SER A 48 13.28 14.12 -10.64
N ARG A 49 12.61 14.80 -9.71
CA ARG A 49 12.03 16.14 -9.88
C ARG A 49 12.72 17.12 -8.93
N ALA A 50 12.66 18.41 -9.28
CA ALA A 50 13.09 19.46 -8.36
C ALA A 50 12.20 19.48 -7.10
N HIS A 51 12.80 19.75 -5.94
CA HIS A 51 12.08 19.89 -4.67
C HIS A 51 10.91 20.86 -4.78
N GLU A 52 11.13 22.00 -5.43
CA GLU A 52 10.12 23.04 -5.59
C GLU A 52 8.93 22.59 -6.45
N THR A 53 9.15 21.68 -7.40
CA THR A 53 8.07 21.07 -8.18
C THR A 53 7.18 20.20 -7.30
N ILE A 54 7.77 19.34 -6.47
CA ILE A 54 6.99 18.50 -5.54
C ILE A 54 6.27 19.38 -4.51
N ASN A 55 6.93 20.41 -3.99
CA ASN A 55 6.32 21.37 -3.07
C ASN A 55 5.09 22.07 -3.68
N LYS A 56 5.16 22.47 -4.96
CA LYS A 56 3.99 23.02 -5.69
C LYS A 56 2.88 21.99 -5.84
N LEU A 57 3.19 20.74 -6.19
CA LEU A 57 2.20 19.67 -6.32
C LEU A 57 1.48 19.40 -5.00
N VAL A 58 2.21 19.43 -3.88
CA VAL A 58 1.63 19.31 -2.54
C VAL A 58 0.73 20.52 -2.21
N LYS A 59 1.23 21.76 -2.41
CA LYS A 59 0.45 22.98 -2.13
C LYS A 59 -0.81 23.10 -2.96
N ASN A 60 -0.78 22.59 -4.20
CA ASN A 60 -1.93 22.57 -5.10
C ASN A 60 -2.89 21.40 -4.81
N GLY A 61 -2.58 20.53 -3.84
CA GLY A 61 -3.42 19.39 -3.48
C GLY A 61 -3.35 18.21 -4.45
N VAL A 62 -2.41 18.21 -5.40
CA VAL A 62 -2.22 17.10 -6.36
C VAL A 62 -1.61 15.88 -5.66
N ILE A 63 -0.67 16.11 -4.74
CA ILE A 63 -0.11 15.06 -3.88
C ILE A 63 -0.59 15.29 -2.46
N SER A 64 -1.28 14.31 -1.89
CA SER A 64 -1.76 14.36 -0.51
C SER A 64 -0.61 14.27 0.50
N THR A 65 -0.72 15.03 1.59
CA THR A 65 0.25 15.03 2.69
C THR A 65 -0.41 14.89 4.06
N THR A 66 0.37 14.41 5.03
CA THR A 66 -0.01 14.41 6.44
C THR A 66 0.08 15.82 7.03
N LYS A 67 -0.47 16.01 8.23
CA LYS A 67 -0.41 17.30 8.94
C LYS A 67 1.01 17.81 9.17
N ASP A 68 1.97 16.89 9.30
CA ASP A 68 3.40 17.19 9.47
C ASP A 68 4.14 17.45 8.14
N GLY A 69 3.44 17.43 7.00
CA GLY A 69 4.02 17.66 5.68
C GLY A 69 4.77 16.47 5.09
N LEU A 70 4.53 15.26 5.60
CA LEU A 70 5.07 14.02 5.03
C LEU A 70 4.13 13.45 3.96
N ILE A 71 4.68 12.81 2.96
CA ILE A 71 3.97 12.20 1.84
C ILE A 71 3.97 10.67 2.07
N THR A 72 2.80 10.05 2.02
CA THR A 72 2.66 8.59 2.14
C THR A 72 3.06 7.88 0.85
N GLU A 73 3.50 6.62 0.94
CA GLU A 73 3.75 5.77 -0.24
C GLU A 73 2.51 5.70 -1.14
N SER A 74 1.32 5.57 -0.52
CA SER A 74 0.05 5.54 -1.24
C SER A 74 -0.17 6.82 -2.05
N ALA A 75 0.07 8.00 -1.47
CA ALA A 75 -0.09 9.27 -2.18
C ALA A 75 0.90 9.43 -3.36
N ILE A 76 2.12 8.87 -3.25
CA ILE A 76 3.09 8.85 -4.36
C ILE A 76 2.58 7.93 -5.48
N ASN A 77 2.09 6.74 -5.11
CA ASN A 77 1.56 5.78 -6.07
C ASN A 77 0.32 6.32 -6.78
N ASP A 78 -0.62 6.93 -6.04
CA ASP A 78 -1.82 7.56 -6.61
C ASP A 78 -1.45 8.62 -7.64
N TYR A 79 -0.40 9.42 -7.40
CA TYR A 79 0.09 10.40 -8.36
C TYR A 79 0.73 9.77 -9.62
N LEU A 80 1.40 8.63 -9.49
CA LEU A 80 2.09 7.95 -10.60
C LEU A 80 1.15 7.15 -11.50
N TYR A 81 0.05 6.65 -10.94
CA TYR A 81 -0.89 5.76 -11.62
C TYR A 81 -2.27 6.40 -11.86
N GLN A 82 -2.42 7.71 -11.59
CA GLN A 82 -3.51 8.55 -12.10
C GLN A 82 -3.46 8.65 -13.64
#